data_AF-A0A9W5QDQ2-F1
#
_entry.id   AF-A0A9W5QDQ2-F1
#
_cell.length_a   1.000
_cell.length_b   1.000
_cell.length_c   1.000
_cell.angle_alpha   90.00
_cell.angle_beta   90.00
_cell.angle_gamma   90.00
#
_symmetry.space_group_name_H-M   'P 1'
#
loop_
_entity.id
_entity.type
_entity.pdbx_description
1 polymer ?
#
loop_
_entity_poly.entity_id
_entity_poly.type
_entity_poly.pdbx_seq_one_letter_code
_entity_poly.pdbx_strand_id
1 'polypeptide(L)'
;MEENQITIVDEKGNEHLCEIIFTFDAEKFGKKSYVVFSPIGEVDEDGDQIYDAMAYEQNEEEGGTLLPIESEEEWEMVQEMFNTLADEQEAE
;
A
#
# COMPACT_ATOMS: atom_id res chain seq x y z
N MET A 1 2.27 -20.23 -4.08
CA MET A 1 2.80 -19.13 -4.90
C MET A 1 1.67 -18.12 -4.91
N GLU A 2 1.61 -17.29 -3.89
CA GLU A 2 0.65 -16.19 -3.86
C GLU A 2 1.48 -14.97 -4.21
N GLU A 3 1.43 -14.61 -5.49
CA GLU A 3 2.17 -13.49 -6.07
C GLU A 3 1.45 -12.20 -5.69
N ASN A 4 1.51 -11.83 -4.41
CA ASN A 4 1.06 -10.54 -3.90
C ASN A 4 2.11 -9.47 -4.23
N GLN A 5 2.49 -9.35 -5.49
CA GLN A 5 3.47 -8.36 -5.95
C GLN A 5 2.83 -7.41 -6.94
N ILE A 6 3.15 -6.13 -6.82
CA ILE A 6 2.76 -5.08 -7.75
C ILE A 6 4.01 -4.48 -8.37
N THR A 7 3.91 -4.11 -9.64
CA THR A 7 4.93 -3.31 -10.30
C THR A 7 4.44 -1.89 -10.38
N ILE A 8 5.09 -1.00 -9.65
CA ILE A 8 4.81 0.43 -9.67
C ILE A 8 5.74 1.08 -10.68
N VAL A 9 5.18 1.78 -11.65
CA VAL A 9 5.94 2.52 -12.65
C VAL A 9 5.96 3.99 -12.25
N ASP A 10 7.15 4.50 -11.95
CA ASP A 10 7.37 5.92 -11.65
C ASP A 10 7.20 6.81 -12.91
N GLU A 11 7.07 8.12 -12.74
CA GLU A 11 7.00 9.11 -13.84
C GLU A 11 8.19 9.04 -14.82
N LYS A 12 9.32 8.49 -14.39
CA LYS A 12 10.49 8.24 -15.24
C LYS A 12 10.42 6.96 -16.06
N GLY A 13 9.40 6.14 -15.88
CA GLY A 13 9.26 4.82 -16.50
C GLY A 13 10.12 3.74 -15.85
N ASN A 14 10.58 3.95 -14.60
CA ASN A 14 11.27 2.91 -13.85
C ASN A 14 10.24 1.98 -13.19
N GLU A 15 10.44 0.69 -13.34
CA GLU A 15 9.62 -0.34 -12.71
C GLU A 15 10.18 -0.67 -11.32
N HIS A 16 9.39 -0.40 -10.28
CA HIS A 16 9.67 -0.77 -8.90
C HIS A 16 8.81 -1.98 -8.57
N LEU A 17 9.45 -3.09 -8.21
CA LEU A 17 8.75 -4.28 -7.76
C LEU A 17 8.46 -4.13 -6.27
N CYS A 18 7.19 -4.19 -5.89
CA CYS A 18 6.75 -4.05 -4.52
C CYS A 18 5.93 -5.27 -4.10
N GLU A 19 6.05 -5.66 -2.84
CA GLU A 19 5.26 -6.73 -2.25
C GLU A 19 4.07 -6.12 -1.51
N ILE A 20 2.85 -6.50 -1.89
CA ILE A 20 1.63 -6.12 -1.21
C ILE A 20 1.58 -6.85 0.13
N ILE A 21 1.58 -6.08 1.20
CA ILE A 21 1.42 -6.59 2.56
C ILE A 21 -0.06 -6.73 2.88
N PHE A 22 -0.86 -5.71 2.57
CA PHE A 22 -2.29 -5.68 2.84
C PHE A 22 -3.04 -4.66 1.97
N THR A 23 -4.33 -4.90 1.72
CA THR A 23 -5.21 -3.99 0.97
C THR A 23 -6.57 -3.89 1.65
N PHE A 24 -7.15 -2.69 1.71
CA PHE A 24 -8.51 -2.49 2.22
C PHE A 24 -9.27 -1.41 1.47
N ASP A 25 -10.60 -1.50 1.51
CA ASP A 25 -11.49 -0.49 0.94
C ASP A 25 -12.01 0.44 2.03
N ALA A 26 -11.82 1.75 1.88
CA ALA A 26 -12.43 2.75 2.75
C ALA A 26 -13.65 3.38 2.08
N GLU A 27 -14.84 2.99 2.53
CA GLU A 27 -16.09 3.63 2.12
C GLU A 27 -16.16 5.10 2.59
N LYS A 28 -15.48 5.44 3.69
CA LYS A 28 -15.46 6.78 4.32
C LYS A 28 -14.91 7.87 3.39
N PHE A 29 -14.00 7.53 2.48
CA PHE A 29 -13.37 8.46 1.53
C PHE A 29 -13.91 8.33 0.11
N GLY A 30 -15.15 7.84 -0.05
CA GLY A 30 -15.80 7.72 -1.35
C GLY A 30 -15.52 6.40 -2.08
N LYS A 31 -15.33 5.30 -1.34
CA LYS A 31 -14.96 3.97 -1.87
C LYS A 31 -13.59 3.95 -2.54
N LYS A 32 -12.62 4.59 -1.89
CA LYS A 32 -11.21 4.47 -2.27
C LYS A 32 -10.64 3.19 -1.69
N SER A 33 -9.81 2.50 -2.44
CA SER A 33 -9.04 1.37 -1.92
C SER A 33 -7.68 1.87 -1.48
N TYR A 34 -7.07 1.24 -0.49
CA TYR A 34 -5.75 1.54 0.01
C TYR A 34 -4.91 0.28 -0.05
N VAL A 35 -3.66 0.43 -0.47
CA VAL A 35 -2.71 -0.63 -0.68
C VAL A 35 -1.48 -0.31 0.16
N VAL A 36 -1.15 -1.20 1.08
CA VAL A 36 0.09 -1.17 1.87
C VAL A 36 1.05 -2.15 1.25
N PHE A 37 2.23 -1.68 0.89
CA PHE A 37 3.24 -2.47 0.20
C PHE A 37 4.64 -2.14 0.69
N SER A 38 5.57 -3.03 0.38
CA SER A 38 6.99 -2.85 0.66
C SER A 38 7.81 -2.97 -0.63
N PRO A 39 8.62 -1.98 -0.99
CA PRO A 39 9.50 -2.08 -2.16
C PRO A 39 10.55 -3.18 -1.98
N ILE A 40 10.61 -4.10 -2.94
CA ILE A 40 11.53 -5.24 -2.89
C ILE A 40 12.93 -4.76 -3.26
N GLY A 41 13.83 -4.86 -2.31
CA GLY A 41 15.23 -4.45 -2.49
C GLY A 41 15.50 -2.98 -2.13
N GLU A 42 14.49 -2.25 -1.66
CA GLU A 42 14.70 -0.97 -0.98
C GLU A 42 14.51 -1.16 0.53
N VAL A 43 15.49 -0.67 1.29
CA VAL A 43 15.53 -0.71 2.74
C VAL A 43 15.89 0.69 3.23
N ASP A 44 15.50 1.01 4.46
CA ASP A 44 15.79 2.30 5.07
C ASP A 44 17.30 2.44 5.39
N GLU A 45 17.71 3.60 5.92
CA GLU A 45 19.12 3.91 6.23
C GLU A 45 19.73 2.92 7.23
N ASP A 46 18.90 2.35 8.11
CA ASP A 46 19.28 1.33 9.09
C ASP A 46 19.23 -0.11 8.53
N GLY A 47 18.79 -0.29 7.29
CA GLY A 47 18.64 -1.59 6.63
C GLY A 47 17.32 -2.29 6.95
N ASP A 48 16.37 -1.59 7.57
CA ASP A 48 15.03 -2.08 7.86
C ASP A 48 14.11 -2.00 6.65
N GLN A 49 13.11 -2.88 6.62
CA GLN A 49 12.17 -2.94 5.51
C GLN A 49 11.21 -1.74 5.54
N ILE A 50 11.10 -1.05 4.40
CA ILE A 50 10.23 0.12 4.24
C ILE A 50 8.81 -0.36 3.97
N TYR A 51 7.83 0.19 4.69
CA TYR A 51 6.40 -0.02 4.43
C TYR A 51 5.80 1.30 4.00
N ASP A 52 5.17 1.30 2.83
CA ASP A 52 4.53 2.48 2.26
C ASP A 52 3.07 2.17 1.92
N ALA A 53 2.25 3.22 1.84
CA ALA A 53 0.83 3.11 1.60
C ALA A 53 0.37 4.10 0.54
N MET A 54 -0.42 3.60 -0.42
CA MET A 54 -0.99 4.42 -1.49
C MET A 54 -2.49 4.18 -1.62
N ALA A 55 -3.21 5.23 -1.98
CA ALA A 55 -4.62 5.16 -2.35
C ALA A 55 -4.72 4.65 -3.80
N TYR A 56 -5.48 3.59 -4.01
CA TYR A 56 -5.83 3.06 -5.31
C TYR A 56 -7.17 3.62 -5.77
N GLU A 57 -7.15 4.30 -6.92
CA GLU A 57 -8.35 4.76 -7.61
C GLU A 57 -8.56 3.96 -8.89
N GLN A 58 -9.68 3.25 -8.97
CA GLN A 58 -10.03 2.51 -10.18
C GLN A 58 -10.37 3.50 -11.31
N ASN A 59 -9.62 3.42 -12.41
CA ASN A 59 -9.84 4.17 -13.65
C ASN A 59 -10.40 3.20 -14.71
N GLU A 60 -11.33 3.69 -15.55
CA GLU A 60 -11.93 2.95 -16.66
C GLU A 60 -10.95 2.54 -17.76
N GLU A 61 -9.79 3.20 -17.90
CA GLU A 61 -8.89 2.96 -19.03
C GLU A 61 -7.92 1.78 -18.82
N GLU A 62 -7.10 1.71 -17.74
CA GLU A 62 -6.05 0.67 -17.66
C GLU A 62 -5.67 0.23 -16.22
N GLY A 63 -6.62 -0.29 -15.45
CA GLY A 63 -6.27 -1.02 -14.20
C GLY A 63 -5.99 -0.14 -12.97
N GLY A 64 -6.46 1.10 -12.98
CA GLY A 64 -6.41 2.02 -11.84
C GLY A 64 -5.14 2.84 -11.72
N THR A 65 -5.13 3.77 -10.78
CA THR A 65 -4.01 4.68 -10.50
C THR A 65 -3.72 4.65 -9.00
N LEU A 66 -2.46 4.44 -8.66
CA LEU A 66 -1.98 4.56 -7.28
C LEU A 66 -1.56 6.01 -7.03
N LEU A 67 -2.09 6.60 -5.98
CA LEU A 67 -1.85 7.95 -5.55
C LEU A 67 -1.23 7.94 -4.16
N PRO A 68 -0.19 8.77 -3.91
CA PRO A 68 0.38 8.90 -2.58
C PRO A 68 -0.66 9.44 -1.61
N ILE A 69 -0.62 8.94 -0.38
CA ILE A 69 -1.47 9.44 0.71
C ILE A 69 -0.83 10.69 1.29
N GLU A 70 -1.47 11.83 1.09
CA GLU A 70 -0.99 13.13 1.63
C GLU A 70 -1.75 13.56 2.89
N SER A 71 -2.91 12.94 3.16
CA SER A 71 -3.77 13.33 4.28
C SER A 71 -3.44 12.56 5.55
N GLU A 72 -3.25 13.27 6.67
CA GLU A 72 -3.07 12.65 7.99
C GLU A 72 -4.24 11.72 8.35
N GLU A 73 -5.49 12.10 8.00
CA GLU A 73 -6.68 11.27 8.29
C GLU A 73 -6.68 9.93 7.56
N GLU A 74 -6.13 9.89 6.34
CA GLU A 74 -5.99 8.67 5.55
C GLU A 74 -4.87 7.80 6.14
N TRP A 75 -3.75 8.43 6.55
CA TRP A 75 -2.67 7.74 7.26
C TRP A 75 -3.10 7.12 8.58
N GLU A 76 -3.83 7.86 9.43
CA GLU A 76 -4.34 7.33 10.70
C GLU A 76 -5.22 6.10 10.48
N MET A 77 -6.03 6.09 9.42
CA MET A 77 -6.85 4.93 9.05
C MET A 77 -6.02 3.74 8.62
N VAL A 78 -5.03 3.93 7.74
CA VAL A 78 -4.11 2.86 7.32
C VAL A 78 -3.39 2.29 8.53
N GLN A 79 -2.90 3.15 9.44
CA GLN A 79 -2.23 2.71 10.66
C GLN A 79 -3.17 1.96 11.61
N GLU A 80 -4.41 2.41 11.78
CA GLU A 80 -5.41 1.71 12.62
C GLU A 80 -5.70 0.31 12.07
N MET A 81 -5.91 0.21 10.74
CA MET A 81 -6.13 -1.07 10.07
C MET A 81 -4.91 -1.98 10.16
N PHE A 82 -3.70 -1.44 9.93
CA PHE A 82 -2.45 -2.18 10.04
C PHE A 82 -2.22 -2.72 11.45
N ASN A 83 -2.40 -1.90 12.48
CA ASN A 83 -2.28 -2.34 13.87
C ASN A 83 -3.33 -3.40 14.23
N THR A 84 -4.57 -3.24 13.76
CA THR A 84 -5.63 -4.24 13.99
C THR A 84 -5.24 -5.60 13.41
N LEU A 85 -4.72 -5.63 12.19
CA LEU A 85 -4.28 -6.88 11.55
C LEU A 85 -3.02 -7.48 12.19
N ALA A 86 -2.10 -6.63 12.63
CA ALA A 86 -0.90 -7.07 13.35
C ALA A 86 -1.29 -7.72 14.68
N ASP A 87 -2.23 -7.12 15.43
CA ASP A 87 -2.76 -7.67 16.68
C ASP A 87 -3.52 -8.99 16.43
N GLU A 88 -4.30 -9.09 15.34
CA GLU A 88 -4.95 -10.34 14.94
C GLU A 88 -3.96 -11.47 14.61
N GLN A 89 -2.79 -11.16 14.02
CA GLN A 89 -1.76 -12.16 13.72
C GLN A 89 -0.93 -12.58 14.95
N GLU A 90 -0.74 -11.69 15.93
CA GLU A 90 -0.09 -12.05 17.21
C GLU A 90 -1.01 -12.84 18.14
N ALA A 91 -2.32 -12.82 17.92
CA ALA A 91 -3.31 -13.52 18.74
C ALA A 91 -3.51 -15.02 18.40
N GLU A 92 -2.74 -15.60 17.45
CA GLU A 92 -2.77 -17.03 17.09
C GLU A 92 -1.68 -17.87 17.77
#